data_AF-A0A6L9UBR1-F1
#
_entry.id   AF-A0A6L9UBR1-F1
#
_cell.length_a   1.000
_cell.length_b   1.000
_cell.length_c   1.000
_cell.angle_alpha   90.00
_cell.angle_beta   90.00
_cell.angle_gamma   90.00
#
_symmetry.space_group_name_H-M   'P 1'
#
loop_
_entity.id
_entity.type
_entity.pdbx_description
1 polymer ?
#
loop_
_entity_poly.entity_id
_entity_poly.type
_entity_poly.pdbx_seq_one_letter_code
_entity_poly.pdbx_strand_id
1 'polypeptide(L)'
;MIVDASNVIDFPSFKPNDLGGKPSTAVVAEHAPGASVVTGFNHLGANILTRDADDGRKYGARTLFISGNQGQAKEIVANLMQKMGFAVIDVGTLSGGGLLYQFGGPFPPTAW
;
A
#
# COMPACT_ATOMS: atom_id res chain seq x y z
N MET A 1 0.02 -16.13 -1.15
CA MET A 1 0.42 -14.71 -1.10
C MET A 1 -0.83 -13.86 -1.00
N ILE A 2 -0.80 -12.78 -0.22
CA ILE A 2 -1.90 -11.85 -0.01
C ILE A 2 -1.40 -10.43 -0.31
N VAL A 3 -2.22 -9.65 -1.02
CA VAL A 3 -2.02 -8.21 -1.16
C VAL A 3 -3.04 -7.52 -0.26
N ASP A 4 -2.56 -6.80 0.75
CA ASP A 4 -3.38 -6.01 1.65
C ASP A 4 -3.49 -4.58 1.12
N ALA A 5 -4.69 -4.22 0.64
CA ALA A 5 -5.04 -2.88 0.18
C ALA A 5 -5.96 -2.15 1.18
N SER A 6 -6.14 -2.69 2.39
CA SER A 6 -7.02 -2.12 3.40
C SER A 6 -6.34 -0.99 4.19
N ASN A 7 -7.16 -0.21 4.89
CA ASN A 7 -6.73 0.72 5.93
C ASN A 7 -7.54 0.47 7.18
N VAL A 8 -6.90 0.53 8.35
CA VAL A 8 -7.57 0.40 9.64
C VAL A 8 -7.95 1.81 10.11
N ILE A 9 -9.24 2.11 10.01
CA ILE A 9 -9.81 3.44 10.24
C ILE A 9 -10.90 3.33 11.31
N ASP A 10 -10.81 4.16 12.34
CA ASP A 10 -11.84 4.23 13.38
C ASP A 10 -13.07 5.00 12.93
N PHE A 11 -14.25 4.44 13.19
CA PHE A 11 -15.53 5.09 12.94
C PHE A 11 -16.16 5.55 14.27
N PRO A 12 -16.77 6.75 14.35
CA PRO A 12 -17.03 7.71 13.27
C PRO A 12 -15.94 8.78 13.07
N SER A 13 -14.81 8.68 13.78
CA SER A 13 -13.82 9.76 13.81
C SER A 13 -12.95 9.87 12.56
N PHE A 14 -12.91 8.81 11.75
CA PHE A 14 -12.02 8.65 10.58
C PHE A 14 -10.54 8.89 10.92
N LYS A 15 -10.13 8.45 12.11
CA LYS A 15 -8.74 8.52 12.57
C LYS A 15 -8.05 7.16 12.44
N PRO A 16 -6.71 7.13 12.38
CA PRO A 16 -5.97 5.88 12.49
C PRO A 16 -6.29 5.19 13.82
N ASN A 17 -6.59 3.90 13.75
CA ASN A 17 -6.76 3.08 14.94
C ASN A 17 -5.41 2.91 15.67
N ASP A 18 -5.44 2.91 17.00
CA ASP A 18 -4.25 2.66 17.81
C ASP A 18 -3.91 1.16 17.85
N LEU A 19 -2.96 0.77 17.00
CA LEU A 19 -2.42 -0.58 16.93
C LEU A 19 -1.16 -0.77 17.79
N GLY A 20 -0.88 0.14 18.74
CA GLY A 20 0.30 0.05 19.61
C GLY A 20 1.62 0.16 18.85
N GLY A 21 1.65 0.97 17.79
CA GLY A 21 2.82 1.13 16.90
C GLY A 21 3.05 -0.02 15.92
N LYS A 22 2.19 -1.03 15.91
CA LYS A 22 2.25 -2.13 14.95
C LYS A 22 1.70 -1.71 13.59
N PRO A 23 2.35 -2.10 12.47
CA PRO A 23 1.79 -1.87 11.14
C PRO A 23 0.44 -2.59 10.96
N SER A 24 -0.54 -1.95 10.35
CA SER A 24 -1.87 -2.54 10.10
C SER A 24 -1.79 -3.87 9.35
N THR A 25 -0.99 -3.93 8.29
CA THR A 25 -0.79 -5.15 7.50
C THR A 25 -0.07 -6.26 8.27
N ALA A 26 0.69 -5.94 9.32
CA ALA A 26 1.26 -6.98 10.18
C ALA A 26 0.16 -7.71 10.97
N VAL A 27 -0.93 -7.03 11.33
CA VAL A 27 -2.11 -7.67 11.93
C VAL A 27 -2.78 -8.60 10.92
N VAL A 28 -2.90 -8.19 9.65
CA VAL A 28 -3.42 -9.06 8.58
C VAL A 28 -2.55 -10.31 8.42
N ALA A 29 -1.23 -10.16 8.46
CA ALA A 29 -0.30 -11.28 8.34
C ALA A 29 -0.42 -12.32 9.46
N GLU A 30 -0.73 -11.91 10.69
CA GLU A 30 -0.97 -12.85 11.80
C GLU A 30 -2.19 -13.75 11.59
N HIS A 31 -3.20 -13.25 10.87
CA HIS A 31 -4.40 -14.01 10.55
C HIS A 31 -4.25 -14.89 9.29
N ALA A 32 -3.08 -14.85 8.64
CA ALA A 32 -2.80 -15.60 7.42
C ALA A 32 -1.48 -16.40 7.53
N PRO A 33 -1.38 -17.35 8.48
CA PRO A 33 -0.16 -18.12 8.68
C PRO A 33 0.24 -18.85 7.39
N GLY A 34 1.54 -18.78 7.05
CA GLY A 34 2.10 -19.38 5.84
C GLY A 34 1.96 -18.52 4.57
N ALA A 35 1.20 -17.42 4.60
CA ALA A 35 1.11 -16.51 3.47
C ALA A 35 2.24 -15.47 3.49
N SER A 36 2.83 -15.19 2.32
CA SER A 36 3.57 -13.95 2.08
C SER A 36 2.58 -12.79 1.96
N VAL A 37 2.74 -11.74 2.77
CA VAL A 37 1.87 -10.55 2.75
C VAL A 37 2.64 -9.33 2.26
N VAL A 38 2.03 -8.60 1.33
CA VAL A 38 2.53 -7.33 0.77
C VAL A 38 1.42 -6.31 0.92
N THR A 39 1.73 -5.11 1.41
CA THR A 39 0.80 -3.98 1.37
C THR A 39 1.07 -3.11 0.15
N GLY A 40 0.00 -2.59 -0.45
CA GLY A 40 0.02 -1.69 -1.60
C GLY A 40 -1.41 -1.32 -2.01
N PHE A 41 -1.56 -0.35 -2.91
CA PHE A 41 -2.85 0.22 -3.34
C PHE A 41 -3.66 0.96 -2.26
N ASN A 42 -3.30 0.88 -0.98
CA ASN A 42 -4.08 1.44 0.12
C ASN A 42 -3.94 2.97 0.26
N HIS A 43 -3.02 3.64 -0.44
CA HIS A 43 -2.74 5.08 -0.27
C HIS A 43 -3.35 5.99 -1.34
N LEU A 44 -4.06 5.43 -2.34
CA LEU A 44 -4.79 6.20 -3.35
C LEU A 44 -6.29 6.10 -3.11
N GLY A 45 -7.02 7.22 -3.22
CA GLY A 45 -8.47 7.20 -3.36
C GLY A 45 -8.90 6.46 -4.63
N ALA A 46 -10.03 5.77 -4.58
CA ALA A 46 -10.53 4.97 -5.71
C ALA A 46 -10.75 5.82 -6.98
N ASN A 47 -11.27 7.05 -6.82
CA ASN A 47 -11.45 8.04 -7.89
C ASN A 47 -10.14 8.41 -8.60
N ILE A 48 -9.01 8.35 -7.88
CA ILE A 48 -7.69 8.55 -8.44
C ILE A 48 -7.23 7.25 -9.09
N LEU A 49 -7.23 6.13 -8.35
CA LEU A 49 -6.74 4.83 -8.83
C LEU A 49 -7.35 4.39 -10.17
N THR A 50 -8.61 4.73 -10.47
CA THR A 50 -9.30 4.36 -11.71
C THR A 50 -8.94 5.21 -12.94
N ARG A 51 -8.21 6.32 -12.76
CA ARG A 51 -7.74 7.15 -13.88
C ARG A 51 -6.54 6.49 -14.54
N ASP A 52 -6.30 6.82 -15.80
CA ASP A 52 -5.05 6.44 -16.48
C ASP A 52 -3.84 6.85 -15.63
N ALA A 53 -2.88 5.96 -15.48
CA ALA A 53 -1.73 6.17 -14.60
C ALA A 53 -0.88 7.38 -15.01
N ASP A 54 -0.90 7.78 -16.28
CA ASP A 54 -0.21 8.97 -16.78
C ASP A 54 -1.10 10.22 -16.87
N ASP A 55 -2.37 10.13 -16.46
CA ASP A 55 -3.40 11.17 -16.64
C ASP A 55 -3.49 11.70 -18.09
N GLY A 56 -3.17 10.86 -19.08
CA GLY A 56 -3.14 11.23 -20.51
C GLY A 56 -1.95 12.13 -20.90
N ARG A 57 -0.98 12.34 -20.01
CA ARG A 57 0.11 13.30 -20.19
C ARG A 57 1.37 12.71 -20.84
N LYS A 58 1.53 11.38 -20.84
CA LYS A 58 2.66 10.67 -21.49
C LYS A 58 4.08 11.03 -21.02
N TYR A 59 4.25 11.74 -19.90
CA TYR A 59 5.58 12.09 -19.35
C TYR A 59 5.82 11.63 -17.90
N GLY A 60 4.91 10.86 -17.32
CA GLY A 60 5.05 10.31 -15.97
C GLY A 60 4.01 9.24 -15.70
N ALA A 61 4.20 8.46 -14.63
CA ALA A 61 3.26 7.45 -14.18
C ALA A 61 2.99 7.64 -12.69
N ARG A 62 1.73 7.51 -12.30
CA ARG A 62 1.30 7.63 -10.91
C ARG A 62 2.00 6.57 -10.06
N THR A 63 2.44 7.00 -8.89
CA THR A 63 3.21 6.16 -7.98
C THR A 63 2.33 5.30 -7.09
N LEU A 64 2.65 4.01 -7.03
CA LEU A 64 2.20 3.09 -5.98
C LEU A 64 3.37 2.71 -5.08
N PHE A 65 3.20 2.89 -3.77
CA PHE A 65 4.11 2.34 -2.77
C PHE A 65 3.80 0.88 -2.49
N ILE A 66 4.84 0.09 -2.24
CA ILE A 66 4.72 -1.28 -1.72
C ILE A 66 5.64 -1.50 -0.54
N SER A 67 5.26 -2.43 0.33
CA SER A 67 6.09 -2.91 1.44
C SER A 67 5.71 -4.33 1.81
N GLY A 68 6.67 -5.08 2.33
CA GLY A 68 6.53 -6.52 2.56
C GLY A 68 7.85 -7.14 2.98
N ASN A 69 7.78 -8.22 3.76
CA ASN A 69 8.99 -8.83 4.34
C ASN A 69 9.68 -9.84 3.42
N GLN A 70 9.03 -10.26 2.34
CA GLN A 70 9.55 -11.26 1.41
C GLN A 70 9.77 -10.63 0.03
N GLY A 71 11.02 -10.58 -0.43
CA GLY A 71 11.40 -9.91 -1.68
C GLY A 71 10.66 -10.45 -2.91
N GLN A 72 10.58 -11.78 -3.05
CA GLN A 72 9.89 -12.41 -4.18
C GLN A 72 8.40 -12.04 -4.24
N ALA A 73 7.73 -11.94 -3.09
CA ALA A 73 6.32 -11.53 -3.05
C ALA A 73 6.13 -10.07 -3.49
N LYS A 74 7.02 -9.18 -3.02
CA LYS A 74 7.03 -7.77 -3.46
C LYS A 74 7.26 -7.64 -4.96
N GLU A 75 8.18 -8.42 -5.52
CA GLU A 75 8.49 -8.40 -6.95
C GLU A 75 7.27 -8.81 -7.81
N ILE A 76 6.52 -9.83 -7.40
CA ILE A 76 5.28 -10.22 -8.11
C ILE A 76 4.26 -9.08 -8.13
N VAL A 77 4.06 -8.42 -6.98
CA VAL A 77 3.11 -7.30 -6.85
C VAL A 77 3.59 -6.06 -7.62
N ALA A 78 4.89 -5.75 -7.56
CA ALA A 78 5.49 -4.66 -8.33
C ALA A 78 5.29 -4.86 -9.83
N ASN A 79 5.56 -6.06 -10.33
CA ASN A 79 5.37 -6.40 -11.74
C ASN A 79 3.89 -6.28 -12.17
N LEU A 80 2.94 -6.63 -11.29
CA LEU A 80 1.52 -6.43 -11.56
C LEU A 80 1.17 -4.94 -11.68
N MET A 81 1.61 -4.12 -10.72
CA MET A 81 1.37 -2.68 -10.71
C MET A 81 2.00 -1.97 -11.93
N GLN A 82 3.20 -2.41 -12.34
CA GLN A 82 3.87 -1.89 -13.54
C GLN A 82 3.11 -2.26 -14.82
N LYS A 83 2.58 -3.50 -14.92
CA LYS A 83 1.70 -3.90 -16.04
C LYS A 83 0.40 -3.10 -16.11
N MET A 84 -0.06 -2.59 -14.98
CA MET A 84 -1.19 -1.65 -14.89
C MET A 84 -0.80 -0.20 -15.25
N GLY A 85 0.48 0.07 -15.55
CA GLY A 85 0.98 1.37 -15.96
C GLY A 85 1.47 2.28 -14.82
N PHE A 86 1.47 1.82 -13.57
CA PHE A 86 1.94 2.60 -12.42
C PHE A 86 3.47 2.55 -12.29
N ALA A 87 4.04 3.63 -11.75
CA ALA A 87 5.39 3.61 -11.21
C ALA A 87 5.36 2.98 -9.82
N VAL A 88 6.25 2.02 -9.54
CA VAL A 88 6.26 1.33 -8.25
C VAL A 88 7.48 1.75 -7.45
N ILE A 89 7.27 2.10 -6.18
CA ILE A 89 8.34 2.39 -5.23
C ILE A 89 8.21 1.37 -4.08
N ASP A 90 9.19 0.48 -3.99
CA ASP A 90 9.34 -0.41 -2.85
C ASP A 90 9.97 0.36 -1.68
N VAL A 91 9.20 0.51 -0.60
CA VAL A 91 9.59 1.27 0.58
C VAL A 91 10.17 0.36 1.68
N GLY A 92 10.32 -0.94 1.41
CA GLY A 92 11.01 -1.89 2.28
C GLY A 92 10.06 -2.87 2.99
N THR A 93 10.25 -3.03 4.29
CA THR A 93 9.51 -4.00 5.13
C THR A 93 8.20 -3.43 5.66
N LEU A 94 7.32 -4.29 6.17
CA LEU A 94 6.06 -3.85 6.79
C LEU A 94 6.31 -2.91 7.99
N SER A 95 7.31 -3.22 8.82
CA SER A 95 7.69 -2.45 10.00
C SER A 95 8.55 -1.21 9.72
N GLY A 96 9.05 -1.07 8.50
CA GLY A 96 9.80 0.10 8.05
C GLY A 96 8.94 0.96 7.13
N GLY A 97 8.94 0.62 5.84
CA GLY A 97 8.23 1.36 4.80
C GLY A 97 6.72 1.38 4.95
N GLY A 98 6.12 0.29 5.44
CA GLY A 98 4.67 0.20 5.62
C GLY A 98 4.11 1.29 6.54
N LEU A 99 4.85 1.66 7.60
CA LEU A 99 4.46 2.73 8.51
C LEU A 99 4.43 4.12 7.85
N LEU A 100 5.16 4.30 6.75
CA LEU A 100 5.25 5.59 6.07
C LEU A 100 3.94 5.95 5.34
N TYR A 101 3.26 4.96 4.76
CA TYR A 101 2.08 5.20 3.91
C TYR A 101 0.83 4.41 4.33
N GLN A 102 0.86 3.71 5.46
CA GLN A 102 -0.38 3.30 6.13
C GLN A 102 -1.24 4.52 6.47
N PHE A 103 -2.54 4.33 6.69
CA PHE A 103 -3.43 5.42 7.07
C PHE A 103 -2.91 6.18 8.31
N GLY A 104 -2.72 7.50 8.17
CA GLY A 104 -2.12 8.36 9.19
C GLY A 104 -0.59 8.46 9.17
N GLY A 105 0.09 7.75 8.27
CA GLY A 105 1.53 7.84 8.05
C GLY A 105 1.98 9.18 7.43
N PRO A 106 3.29 9.49 7.48
CA PRO A 106 3.86 10.74 7.00
C PRO A 106 3.85 10.91 5.48
N PHE A 107 3.76 9.83 4.69
CA PHE A 107 3.56 9.95 3.25
C PHE A 107 2.11 10.34 3.01
N PRO A 108 1.89 11.47 2.31
CA PRO A 108 0.55 11.93 2.08
C PRO A 108 -0.19 10.86 1.28
N PRO A 109 -1.41 10.46 1.69
CA PRO A 109 -2.27 9.82 0.74
C PRO A 109 -2.45 10.80 -0.42
N THR A 110 -2.14 10.38 -1.64
CA THR A 110 -2.33 11.22 -2.81
C THR A 110 -3.82 11.16 -3.16
N ALA A 111 -4.57 11.97 -2.40
CA ALA A 111 -6.01 12.23 -2.42
C ALA A 111 -6.91 11.05 -1.97
N TRP A 112 -7.50 11.19 -0.78
CA TRP A 112 -8.78 10.60 -0.38
C TRP A 112 -9.91 11.59 -0.67
#